data_AF-A0A2T6GAQ5-F1
#
_entry.id   AF-A0A2T6GAQ5-F1
#
_cell.length_a   1.000
_cell.length_b   1.000
_cell.length_c   1.000
_cell.angle_alpha   90.00
_cell.angle_beta   90.00
_cell.angle_gamma   90.00
#
_symmetry.space_group_name_H-M   'P 1'
#
loop_
_entity.id
_entity.type
_entity.pdbx_description
1 polymer ?
#
loop_
_entity_poly.entity_id
_entity_poly.type
_entity_poly.pdbx_seq_one_letter_code
_entity_poly.pdbx_strand_id
1 'polypeptide(L)'
;MIRWQNLWRFIPLFGLMMLLLTGCGDQTISALKPRGPVARDQLFLMKLSFGIMLLVVVVVFVLYLYVLVRFRKKKGDKDIIPKQVEGSHTLEIIWTVIPIILLLILAVPTVQYTFKLLEDHRDNKEALHVKVTAHAFWWQFEYPELGIATAQDLVIPTNKKIAFELTASDVKHSFWVPSLGGKMDTNPGNTNVYYLQADEVDVFKGKCAELCGASHSLMDFKVKSMDQADFDQWVAKMKTPASVPADAQKGEQIFKDNCLSCHAVNAQGLGAGPNLNGFASRELVAGILPHNDESLKQWISDPQSVKPGNKMPKVGLKDDQINDVIKYLNSLKLK
;
A
#
# COMPACT_ATOMS: atom_id res chain seq x y z
N MET A 1 41.94 31.29 -20.98
CA MET A 1 42.01 30.03 -20.21
C MET A 1 41.70 30.24 -18.72
N ILE A 2 40.59 30.90 -18.34
CA ILE A 2 40.27 31.19 -16.92
C ILE A 2 38.75 31.20 -16.68
N ARG A 3 38.07 30.05 -16.82
CA ARG A 3 36.65 29.93 -16.42
C ARG A 3 36.30 28.63 -15.67
N TRP A 4 37.23 27.67 -15.61
CA TRP A 4 37.06 26.42 -14.86
C TRP A 4 37.50 26.50 -13.39
N GLN A 5 38.18 27.58 -12.96
CA GLN A 5 38.65 27.74 -11.58
C GLN A 5 37.51 27.89 -10.55
N ASN A 6 36.27 28.13 -10.98
CA ASN A 6 35.12 28.28 -10.08
C ASN A 6 34.28 26.99 -9.92
N LEU A 7 34.61 25.90 -10.62
CA LEU A 7 33.85 24.63 -10.51
C LEU A 7 33.91 24.03 -9.10
N TRP A 8 35.02 24.23 -8.38
CA TRP A 8 35.15 23.80 -6.98
C TRP A 8 34.13 24.45 -6.05
N ARG A 9 33.58 25.62 -6.40
CA ARG A 9 32.53 26.30 -5.60
C ARG A 9 31.20 25.55 -5.62
N PHE A 10 30.97 24.66 -6.59
CA PHE A 10 29.76 23.83 -6.67
C PHE A 10 29.90 22.49 -5.96
N ILE A 11 31.11 22.05 -5.60
CA ILE A 11 31.35 20.80 -4.85
C ILE A 11 30.57 20.77 -3.51
N PRO A 12 30.59 21.81 -2.65
CA PRO A 12 29.83 21.77 -1.40
C PRO A 12 28.32 21.75 -1.64
N LEU A 13 27.84 22.39 -2.72
CA LEU A 13 26.42 22.41 -3.08
C LEU A 13 25.94 21.04 -3.59
N PHE A 14 26.78 20.36 -4.39
CA PHE A 14 26.52 18.99 -4.86
C PHE A 14 26.64 17.98 -3.71
N GLY A 15 27.61 18.16 -2.81
CA GLY A 15 27.76 17.34 -1.61
C GLY A 15 26.56 17.47 -0.66
N LEU A 16 26.08 18.70 -0.42
CA LEU A 16 24.87 18.95 0.36
C LEU A 16 23.64 18.31 -0.31
N MET A 17 23.51 18.44 -1.63
CA MET A 17 22.42 17.82 -2.38
C MET A 17 22.46 16.28 -2.29
N MET A 18 23.63 15.66 -2.39
CA MET A 18 23.78 14.20 -2.20
C MET A 18 23.44 13.76 -0.78
N LEU A 19 23.83 14.53 0.24
CA LEU A 19 23.47 14.28 1.64
C LEU A 19 21.95 14.41 1.88
N LEU A 20 21.29 15.36 1.22
CA LEU A 20 19.83 15.52 1.30
C LEU A 20 19.06 14.39 0.59
N LEU A 21 19.71 13.65 -0.32
CA LEU A 21 19.11 12.54 -1.06
C LEU A 21 19.25 11.18 -0.35
N THR A 22 20.03 11.08 0.75
CA THR A 22 20.09 9.87 1.57
C THR A 22 18.91 9.80 2.53
N GLY A 23 17.71 9.52 2.00
CA GLY A 23 16.53 9.26 2.83
C GLY A 23 16.51 7.81 3.35
N CYS A 24 16.43 7.62 4.67
CA CYS A 24 16.08 6.34 5.26
C CYS A 24 14.60 6.04 4.98
N GLY A 25 14.32 5.16 4.02
CA GLY A 25 12.97 4.71 3.71
C GLY A 25 12.54 3.51 4.56
N ASP A 26 11.30 3.52 5.03
CA ASP A 26 10.66 2.35 5.63
C ASP A 26 10.55 1.23 4.60
N GLN A 27 11.13 0.08 4.93
CA GLN A 27 11.25 -1.08 4.06
C GLN A 27 9.91 -1.79 3.85
N THR A 28 9.00 -1.67 4.82
CA THR A 28 7.72 -2.41 4.88
C THR A 28 6.64 -1.82 3.97
N ILE A 29 6.87 -0.62 3.40
CA ILE A 29 5.94 0.12 2.53
C ILE A 29 6.57 0.54 1.19
N SER A 30 7.76 0.04 0.84
CA SER A 30 8.50 0.55 -0.33
C SER A 30 8.25 -0.26 -1.59
N ALA A 31 7.64 0.36 -2.61
CA ALA A 31 7.51 -0.22 -3.95
C ALA A 31 8.87 -0.41 -4.67
N LEU A 32 9.96 0.20 -4.18
CA LEU A 32 11.30 0.05 -4.73
C LEU A 32 12.08 -1.12 -4.11
N LYS A 33 11.50 -1.79 -3.10
CA LYS A 33 12.09 -2.95 -2.42
C LYS A 33 11.09 -4.10 -2.42
N PRO A 34 10.95 -4.79 -3.56
CA PRO A 34 9.92 -5.80 -3.77
C PRO A 34 10.19 -7.04 -2.92
N ARG A 35 9.14 -7.54 -2.27
CA ARG A 35 9.16 -8.70 -1.36
C ARG A 35 8.10 -9.75 -1.75
N GLY A 36 7.76 -9.75 -3.04
CA GLY A 36 6.85 -10.68 -3.68
C GLY A 36 7.12 -10.73 -5.20
N PRO A 37 6.64 -11.76 -5.91
CA PRO A 37 6.84 -11.91 -7.35
C PRO A 37 6.21 -10.78 -8.16
N VAL A 38 5.01 -10.32 -7.78
CA VAL A 38 4.29 -9.23 -8.45
C VAL A 38 5.09 -7.92 -8.39
N ALA A 39 5.53 -7.50 -7.19
CA ALA A 39 6.36 -6.30 -7.06
C ALA A 39 7.72 -6.43 -7.76
N ARG A 40 8.31 -7.64 -7.85
CA ARG A 40 9.58 -7.86 -8.59
C ARG A 40 9.41 -7.61 -10.08
N ASP A 41 8.34 -8.13 -10.67
CA ASP A 41 8.01 -7.91 -12.08
C ASP A 41 7.76 -6.41 -12.37
N GLN A 42 7.04 -5.73 -11.47
CA GLN A 42 6.81 -4.29 -11.56
C GLN A 42 8.10 -3.47 -11.43
N LEU A 43 9.00 -3.85 -10.52
CA LEU A 43 10.30 -3.21 -10.37
C LEU A 43 11.16 -3.37 -11.63
N PHE A 44 11.11 -4.54 -12.27
CA PHE A 44 11.79 -4.76 -13.55
C PHE A 44 11.31 -3.76 -14.61
N LEU A 45 10.00 -3.60 -14.79
CA LEU A 45 9.42 -2.63 -15.72
C LEU A 45 9.80 -1.19 -15.39
N MET A 46 9.76 -0.82 -14.10
CA MET A 46 10.22 0.50 -13.65
C MET A 46 11.69 0.75 -14.01
N LYS A 47 12.57 -0.22 -13.73
CA LYS A 47 14.01 -0.10 -14.05
C LYS A 47 14.25 -0.02 -15.55
N LEU A 48 13.52 -0.79 -16.36
CA LEU A 48 13.60 -0.75 -17.81
C LEU A 48 13.18 0.63 -18.35
N SER A 49 12.01 1.11 -17.95
CA SER A 49 11.49 2.43 -18.34
C SER A 49 12.44 3.55 -17.91
N PHE A 50 12.89 3.51 -16.66
CA PHE A 50 13.84 4.48 -16.13
C PHE A 50 15.18 4.46 -16.88
N GLY A 51 15.70 3.27 -17.21
CA GLY A 51 16.92 3.12 -18.00
C GLY A 51 16.82 3.72 -19.39
N ILE A 52 15.70 3.49 -20.10
CA ILE A 52 15.45 4.07 -21.43
C ILE A 52 15.33 5.60 -21.33
N MET A 53 14.56 6.10 -20.36
CA MET A 53 14.41 7.53 -20.12
C MET A 53 15.77 8.19 -19.82
N LEU A 54 16.57 7.59 -18.93
CA LEU A 54 17.89 8.09 -18.57
C LEU A 54 18.83 8.14 -19.79
N LEU A 55 18.82 7.10 -20.63
CA LEU A 55 19.59 7.05 -21.87
C LEU A 55 19.24 8.24 -22.77
N VAL A 56 17.95 8.45 -23.04
CA VAL A 56 17.47 9.55 -23.91
C VAL A 56 17.86 10.91 -23.32
N VAL A 57 17.63 11.11 -22.03
CA VAL A 57 18.01 12.34 -21.32
C VAL A 57 19.52 12.58 -21.45
N VAL A 58 20.37 11.60 -21.16
CA VAL A 58 21.82 11.75 -21.26
C VAL A 58 22.25 12.13 -22.68
N VAL A 59 21.73 11.45 -23.70
CA VAL A 59 22.07 11.74 -25.10
C VAL A 59 21.67 13.16 -25.49
N VAL A 60 20.43 13.56 -25.19
CA VAL A 60 19.92 14.90 -25.51
C VAL A 60 20.74 15.98 -24.78
N PHE A 61 21.01 15.80 -23.49
CA PHE A 61 21.79 16.76 -22.71
C PHE A 61 23.25 16.83 -23.18
N VAL A 62 23.87 15.72 -23.57
CA VAL A 62 25.24 15.72 -24.13
C VAL A 62 25.29 16.49 -25.45
N LEU A 63 24.34 16.23 -26.36
CA LEU A 63 24.26 16.95 -27.63
C LEU A 63 23.99 18.44 -27.41
N TYR A 64 23.07 18.76 -26.51
CA TYR A 64 22.75 20.13 -26.15
C TYR A 64 23.96 20.88 -25.56
N LEU A 65 24.65 20.28 -24.58
CA LEU A 65 25.86 20.85 -23.99
C LEU A 65 26.98 20.98 -25.02
N TYR A 66 27.15 19.98 -25.89
CA TYR A 66 28.10 20.04 -27.00
C TYR A 66 27.81 21.25 -27.90
N VAL A 67 26.56 21.44 -28.31
CA VAL A 67 26.16 22.58 -29.15
C VAL A 67 26.42 23.90 -28.43
N LEU A 68 26.01 24.01 -27.16
CA LEU A 68 26.23 25.20 -26.35
C LEU A 68 27.72 25.55 -26.16
N VAL A 69 28.59 24.57 -26.04
CA VAL A 69 30.04 24.79 -25.85
C VAL A 69 30.72 25.08 -27.19
N ARG A 70 30.41 24.29 -28.21
CA ARG A 70 31.09 24.31 -29.51
C ARG A 70 30.70 25.50 -30.38
N PHE A 71 29.43 25.91 -30.34
CA PHE A 71 28.87 26.98 -31.17
C PHE A 71 28.59 28.27 -30.39
N ARG A 72 29.13 28.40 -29.17
CA ARG A 72 29.05 29.65 -28.40
C ARG A 72 29.77 30.78 -29.11
N LYS A 73 29.05 31.88 -29.41
CA LYS A 73 29.65 33.12 -29.92
C LYS A 73 30.66 33.69 -28.92
N LYS A 74 31.88 34.02 -29.37
CA LYS A 74 32.92 34.62 -28.51
C LYS A 74 32.89 36.14 -28.62
N LYS A 75 33.40 36.80 -27.57
CA LYS A 75 33.57 38.26 -27.55
C LYS A 75 34.67 38.63 -28.54
N GLY A 76 34.28 39.13 -29.72
CA GLY A 76 35.19 39.44 -30.83
C GLY A 76 34.71 38.93 -32.19
N ASP A 77 33.78 37.97 -32.21
CA ASP A 77 33.16 37.46 -33.44
C ASP A 77 32.16 38.49 -33.99
N LYS A 78 32.67 39.48 -34.73
CA LYS A 78 31.87 40.40 -35.55
C LYS A 78 31.76 39.80 -36.96
N ASP A 79 30.54 39.79 -37.49
CA ASP A 79 30.23 39.43 -38.89
C ASP A 79 30.40 37.95 -39.32
N ILE A 80 30.41 37.00 -38.37
CA ILE A 80 30.36 35.56 -38.70
C ILE A 80 28.90 35.12 -38.91
N ILE A 81 28.54 34.81 -40.16
CA ILE A 81 27.28 34.14 -40.51
C ILE A 81 27.55 32.61 -40.48
N PRO A 82 26.80 31.81 -39.69
CA PRO A 82 26.97 30.36 -39.68
C PRO A 82 26.56 29.76 -41.03
N LYS A 83 27.08 28.56 -41.34
CA LYS A 83 26.67 27.82 -42.54
C LYS A 83 25.15 27.62 -42.51
N GLN A 84 24.45 28.13 -43.51
CA GLN A 84 23.00 27.94 -43.66
C GLN A 84 22.76 26.50 -44.11
N VAL A 85 22.15 25.71 -43.23
CA VAL A 85 21.78 24.32 -43.48
C VAL A 85 20.29 24.19 -43.17
N GLU A 86 19.51 23.73 -44.15
CA GLU A 86 18.04 23.64 -44.04
C GLU A 86 17.58 22.36 -43.33
N GLY A 87 18.43 21.33 -43.25
CA GLY A 87 18.09 20.08 -42.57
C GLY A 87 18.91 18.89 -43.04
N SER A 88 18.52 17.70 -42.58
CA SER A 88 19.09 16.42 -43.02
C SER A 88 18.03 15.33 -42.90
N HIS A 89 17.56 14.83 -44.05
CA HIS A 89 16.61 13.70 -44.08
C HIS A 89 17.16 12.45 -43.39
N THR A 90 18.47 12.23 -43.42
CA THR A 90 19.11 11.11 -42.70
C THR A 90 18.95 11.27 -41.19
N LEU A 91 19.17 12.46 -40.64
CA LEU A 91 18.96 12.72 -39.22
C LEU A 91 17.48 12.63 -38.85
N GLU A 92 16.61 13.10 -39.73
CA GLU A 92 15.15 13.01 -39.56
C GLU A 92 14.66 11.57 -39.42
N ILE A 93 15.16 10.67 -40.27
CA ILE A 93 14.83 9.25 -40.19
C ILE A 93 15.37 8.66 -38.88
N ILE A 94 16.62 8.94 -38.53
CA ILE A 94 17.27 8.39 -37.32
C ILE A 94 16.49 8.78 -36.05
N TRP A 95 16.19 10.07 -35.86
CA TRP A 95 15.50 10.52 -34.66
C TRP A 95 14.02 10.13 -34.61
N THR A 96 13.46 9.63 -35.72
CA THR A 96 12.08 9.13 -35.77
C THR A 96 12.06 7.63 -35.47
N VAL A 97 12.96 6.88 -36.09
CA VAL A 97 13.05 5.42 -35.95
C VAL A 97 13.53 5.03 -34.54
N ILE A 98 14.51 5.73 -33.97
CA ILE A 98 15.04 5.40 -32.64
C ILE A 98 13.94 5.43 -31.56
N PRO A 99 13.14 6.50 -31.38
CA PRO A 99 12.04 6.51 -30.42
C PRO A 99 11.03 5.40 -30.64
N ILE A 100 10.68 5.07 -31.89
CA ILE A 100 9.75 3.96 -32.19
C ILE A 100 10.32 2.63 -31.68
N ILE A 101 11.60 2.35 -31.92
CA ILE A 101 12.26 1.13 -31.42
C ILE A 101 12.28 1.12 -29.89
N LEU A 102 12.64 2.22 -29.24
CA LEU A 102 12.66 2.33 -27.78
C LEU A 102 11.26 2.09 -27.17
N LEU A 103 10.21 2.62 -27.81
CA LEU A 103 8.83 2.39 -27.40
C LEU A 103 8.42 0.93 -27.57
N LEU A 104 8.81 0.26 -28.66
CA LEU A 104 8.54 -1.17 -28.85
C LEU A 104 9.23 -2.04 -27.78
N ILE A 105 10.48 -1.72 -27.42
CA ILE A 105 11.22 -2.41 -26.35
C ILE A 105 10.50 -2.29 -25.01
N LEU A 106 9.86 -1.14 -24.73
CA LEU A 106 9.08 -0.95 -23.50
C LEU A 106 7.68 -1.58 -23.58
N ALA A 107 7.01 -1.44 -24.73
CA ALA A 107 5.62 -1.84 -24.91
C ALA A 107 5.42 -3.36 -24.82
N VAL A 108 6.29 -4.15 -25.45
CA VAL A 108 6.19 -5.62 -25.45
C VAL A 108 6.16 -6.21 -24.04
N PRO A 109 7.17 -5.97 -23.17
CA PRO A 109 7.13 -6.50 -21.81
C PRO A 109 5.98 -5.88 -21.00
N THR A 110 5.65 -4.60 -21.22
CA THR A 110 4.53 -3.95 -20.52
C THR A 110 3.22 -4.70 -20.75
N VAL A 111 2.90 -5.04 -22.00
CA VAL A 111 1.71 -5.80 -22.35
C VAL A 111 1.75 -7.21 -21.76
N GLN A 112 2.88 -7.91 -21.88
CA GLN A 112 3.05 -9.26 -21.33
C GLN A 112 2.83 -9.31 -19.82
N TYR A 113 3.46 -8.42 -19.06
CA TYR A 113 3.29 -8.34 -17.61
C TYR A 113 1.88 -7.86 -17.23
N THR A 114 1.25 -6.97 -18.01
CA THR A 114 -0.13 -6.57 -17.75
C THR A 114 -1.07 -7.77 -17.76
N PHE A 115 -0.98 -8.64 -18.77
CA PHE A 115 -1.80 -9.86 -18.81
C PHE A 115 -1.43 -10.86 -17.73
N LYS A 116 -0.13 -11.04 -17.44
CA LYS A 116 0.35 -11.92 -16.35
C LYS A 116 -0.17 -11.49 -14.97
N LEU A 117 -0.24 -10.19 -14.71
CA LEU A 117 -0.65 -9.64 -13.41
C LEU A 117 -2.18 -9.57 -13.26
N LEU A 118 -2.93 -9.60 -14.36
CA LEU A 118 -4.39 -9.66 -14.38
C LEU A 118 -4.95 -11.09 -14.41
N GLU A 119 -4.08 -12.10 -14.28
CA GLU A 119 -4.51 -13.50 -14.24
C GLU A 119 -5.46 -13.73 -13.06
N ASP A 120 -6.64 -14.26 -13.35
CA ASP A 120 -7.65 -14.56 -12.35
C ASP A 120 -7.32 -15.88 -11.66
N HIS A 121 -7.11 -15.82 -10.35
CA HIS A 121 -6.76 -16.97 -9.51
C HIS A 121 -7.90 -17.43 -8.60
N ARG A 122 -9.14 -16.96 -8.78
CA ARG A 122 -10.29 -17.37 -7.95
C ARG A 122 -10.68 -18.83 -8.06
N ASP A 123 -10.38 -19.46 -9.20
CA ASP A 123 -10.64 -20.89 -9.41
C ASP A 123 -9.42 -21.76 -9.05
N ASN A 124 -8.33 -21.14 -8.57
CA ASN A 124 -7.10 -21.85 -8.24
C ASN A 124 -7.18 -22.45 -6.83
N LYS A 125 -7.34 -23.77 -6.76
CA LYS A 125 -7.41 -24.51 -5.49
C LYS A 125 -6.14 -24.45 -4.63
N GLU A 126 -5.00 -24.08 -5.21
CA GLU A 126 -3.74 -23.92 -4.47
C GLU A 126 -3.59 -22.50 -3.90
N ALA A 127 -4.41 -21.54 -4.35
CA ALA A 127 -4.39 -20.18 -3.83
C ALA A 127 -5.21 -20.06 -2.53
N LEU A 128 -4.85 -19.12 -1.66
CA LEU A 128 -5.72 -18.72 -0.56
C LEU A 128 -6.72 -17.68 -1.05
N HIS A 129 -8.02 -17.97 -0.94
CA HIS A 129 -9.07 -17.03 -1.33
C HIS A 129 -9.40 -16.05 -0.20
N VAL A 130 -9.33 -14.75 -0.51
CA VAL A 130 -9.64 -13.67 0.42
C VAL A 130 -10.57 -12.67 -0.24
N LYS A 131 -11.74 -12.43 0.36
CA LYS A 131 -12.60 -11.30 -0.01
C LYS A 131 -12.21 -10.09 0.81
N VAL A 132 -12.00 -8.96 0.14
CA VAL A 132 -11.67 -7.69 0.76
C VAL A 132 -12.82 -6.72 0.51
N THR A 133 -13.41 -6.24 1.59
CA THR A 133 -14.43 -5.20 1.54
C THR A 133 -13.87 -3.93 2.18
N ALA A 134 -13.84 -2.85 1.40
CA ALA A 134 -13.44 -1.53 1.88
C ALA A 134 -14.66 -0.77 2.44
N HIS A 135 -14.46 -0.14 3.59
CA HIS A 135 -15.44 0.69 4.28
C HIS A 135 -14.81 2.04 4.66
N ALA A 136 -15.57 3.12 4.76
CA ALA A 136 -15.10 4.38 5.29
C ALA A 136 -15.00 4.30 6.83
N PHE A 137 -13.83 4.17 7.47
CA PHE A 137 -12.45 4.14 6.95
C PHE A 137 -11.65 2.97 7.57
N TRP A 138 -11.99 1.75 7.17
CA TRP A 138 -11.44 0.49 7.65
C TRP A 138 -11.58 -0.64 6.60
N TRP A 139 -10.81 -1.71 6.79
CA TRP A 139 -10.73 -2.84 5.87
C TRP A 139 -11.27 -4.13 6.50
N GLN A 140 -12.17 -4.81 5.79
CA GLN A 140 -12.67 -6.14 6.13
C GLN A 140 -11.97 -7.20 5.26
N PHE A 141 -11.54 -8.29 5.89
CA PHE A 141 -10.94 -9.43 5.21
C PHE A 141 -11.70 -10.70 5.58
N GLU A 142 -12.22 -11.40 4.59
CA GLU A 142 -12.96 -12.65 4.75
C GLU A 142 -12.20 -13.78 4.06
N TYR A 143 -12.13 -14.93 4.71
CA TYR A 143 -11.55 -16.17 4.21
C TYR A 143 -12.69 -17.19 4.10
N PRO A 144 -13.41 -17.24 2.96
CA PRO A 144 -14.66 -17.99 2.85
C PRO A 144 -14.49 -19.48 3.16
N GLU A 145 -13.43 -20.09 2.64
CA GLU A 145 -13.11 -21.51 2.82
C GLU A 145 -12.74 -21.85 4.26
N LEU A 146 -12.15 -20.89 4.96
CA LEU A 146 -11.78 -21.04 6.36
C LEU A 146 -12.94 -20.69 7.29
N GLY A 147 -13.98 -20.00 6.82
CA GLY A 147 -15.01 -19.42 7.65
C GLY A 147 -14.40 -18.47 8.68
N ILE A 148 -13.57 -17.53 8.24
CA ILE A 148 -12.97 -16.52 9.13
C ILE A 148 -13.20 -15.14 8.52
N ALA A 149 -13.48 -14.15 9.36
CA ALA A 149 -13.50 -12.75 9.04
C ALA A 149 -12.65 -11.99 10.07
N THR A 150 -11.88 -11.02 9.59
CA THR A 150 -11.06 -10.13 10.39
C THR A 150 -11.16 -8.71 9.83
N ALA A 151 -10.64 -7.75 10.59
CA ALA A 151 -10.59 -6.37 10.18
C ALA A 151 -9.21 -5.78 10.48
N GLN A 152 -8.75 -4.86 9.62
CA GLN A 152 -7.46 -4.15 9.69
C GLN A 152 -6.19 -5.01 9.57
N ASP A 153 -6.22 -6.27 9.99
CA ASP A 153 -5.10 -7.20 9.89
C ASP A 153 -5.45 -8.32 8.89
N LEU A 154 -4.85 -8.28 7.70
CA LEU A 154 -4.82 -9.38 6.76
C LEU A 154 -3.71 -10.35 7.17
N VAL A 155 -3.98 -11.65 7.19
CA VAL A 155 -3.02 -12.69 7.59
C VAL A 155 -2.89 -13.68 6.43
N ILE A 156 -1.66 -13.94 5.99
CA ILE A 156 -1.40 -14.78 4.82
C ILE A 156 -0.21 -15.72 5.06
N PRO A 157 -0.19 -16.92 4.49
CA PRO A 157 1.00 -17.76 4.48
C PRO A 157 2.04 -17.23 3.47
N THR A 158 3.32 -17.34 3.80
CA THR A 158 4.42 -17.08 2.86
C THR A 158 4.42 -18.08 1.70
N ASN A 159 5.00 -17.69 0.56
CA ASN A 159 5.22 -18.54 -0.61
C ASN A 159 3.93 -19.17 -1.19
N LYS A 160 2.77 -18.55 -0.91
CA LYS A 160 1.48 -18.95 -1.45
C LYS A 160 0.84 -17.78 -2.19
N LYS A 161 0.19 -18.08 -3.32
CA LYS A 161 -0.64 -17.09 -4.03
C LYS A 161 -1.89 -16.80 -3.21
N ILE A 162 -2.19 -15.52 -3.05
CA ILE A 162 -3.38 -15.03 -2.37
C ILE A 162 -4.26 -14.41 -3.45
N ALA A 163 -5.40 -15.04 -3.72
CA ALA A 163 -6.37 -14.59 -4.70
C ALA A 163 -7.41 -13.71 -4.00
N PHE A 164 -7.49 -12.45 -4.43
CA PHE A 164 -8.36 -11.44 -3.87
C PHE A 164 -9.59 -11.18 -4.71
N GLU A 165 -10.72 -11.06 -4.04
CA GLU A 165 -11.93 -10.42 -4.55
C GLU A 165 -12.11 -9.09 -3.84
N LEU A 166 -12.07 -7.98 -4.58
CA LEU A 166 -11.99 -6.64 -4.03
C LEU A 166 -13.28 -5.88 -4.32
N THR A 167 -13.98 -5.42 -3.28
CA THR A 167 -15.21 -4.63 -3.38
C THR A 167 -15.26 -3.55 -2.30
N ALA A 168 -16.19 -2.60 -2.42
CA ALA A 168 -16.41 -1.56 -1.43
C ALA A 168 -17.88 -1.44 -1.06
N SER A 169 -18.16 -1.12 0.21
CA SER A 169 -19.53 -0.99 0.71
C SER A 169 -20.13 0.42 0.54
N ASP A 170 -19.29 1.43 0.28
CA ASP A 170 -19.71 2.83 0.28
C ASP A 170 -19.21 3.62 -0.93
N VAL A 171 -17.96 4.08 -0.92
CA VAL A 171 -17.31 4.84 -1.98
C VAL A 171 -16.16 4.04 -2.58
N LYS A 172 -15.50 4.58 -3.60
CA LYS A 172 -14.29 3.96 -4.13
C LYS A 172 -13.15 4.06 -3.12
N HIS A 173 -12.40 2.97 -3.00
CA HIS A 173 -11.11 2.93 -2.31
C HIS A 173 -10.10 2.23 -3.22
N SER A 174 -8.85 2.08 -2.76
CA SER A 174 -7.85 1.31 -3.50
C SER A 174 -6.97 0.53 -2.55
N PHE A 175 -7.00 -0.79 -2.69
CA PHE A 175 -6.24 -1.72 -1.87
C PHE A 175 -4.80 -1.76 -2.36
N TRP A 176 -3.85 -1.33 -1.52
CA TRP A 176 -2.44 -1.29 -1.90
C TRP A 176 -1.53 -1.81 -0.80
N VAL A 177 -0.67 -2.78 -1.16
CA VAL A 177 0.43 -3.27 -0.34
C VAL A 177 1.73 -3.06 -1.12
N PRO A 178 2.38 -1.89 -0.99
CA PRO A 178 3.41 -1.46 -1.93
C PRO A 178 4.59 -2.43 -2.09
N SER A 179 4.99 -3.08 -0.99
CA SER A 179 6.12 -4.02 -0.99
C SER A 179 5.80 -5.33 -1.70
N LEU A 180 4.52 -5.68 -1.84
CA LEU A 180 4.07 -6.94 -2.45
C LEU A 180 3.58 -6.76 -3.90
N GLY A 181 3.01 -5.61 -4.24
CA GLY A 181 2.60 -5.33 -5.61
C GLY A 181 1.90 -3.98 -5.82
N GLY A 182 1.19 -3.89 -6.95
CA GLY A 182 0.43 -2.71 -7.34
C GLY A 182 -0.82 -2.51 -6.49
N LYS A 183 -1.49 -1.38 -6.70
CA LYS A 183 -2.81 -1.12 -6.12
C LYS A 183 -3.91 -1.68 -7.04
N MET A 184 -5.03 -2.08 -6.46
CA MET A 184 -6.24 -2.37 -7.20
C MET A 184 -7.43 -1.71 -6.52
N ASP A 185 -8.26 -1.04 -7.31
CA ASP A 185 -9.38 -0.26 -6.79
C ASP A 185 -10.49 -1.19 -6.31
N THR A 186 -11.16 -0.80 -5.23
CA THR A 186 -12.33 -1.48 -4.69
C THR A 186 -13.54 -0.59 -4.95
N ASN A 187 -14.51 -1.09 -5.71
CA ASN A 187 -15.61 -0.29 -6.22
C ASN A 187 -16.95 -0.76 -5.65
N PRO A 188 -17.87 0.15 -5.29
CA PRO A 188 -19.24 -0.25 -5.01
C PRO A 188 -19.90 -0.85 -6.26
N GLY A 189 -20.56 -2.00 -6.09
CA GLY A 189 -21.31 -2.68 -7.15
C GLY A 189 -20.49 -3.51 -8.14
N ASN A 190 -19.15 -3.45 -8.10
CA ASN A 190 -18.27 -4.23 -8.97
C ASN A 190 -17.16 -4.90 -8.15
N THR A 191 -16.90 -6.18 -8.41
CA THR A 191 -15.79 -6.92 -7.80
C THR A 191 -14.60 -6.95 -8.74
N ASN A 192 -13.48 -6.39 -8.30
CA ASN A 192 -12.20 -6.55 -8.99
C ASN A 192 -11.49 -7.81 -8.50
N VAL A 193 -10.71 -8.43 -9.37
CA VAL A 193 -9.87 -9.58 -9.04
C VAL A 193 -8.41 -9.17 -9.06
N TYR A 194 -7.65 -9.71 -8.12
CA TYR A 194 -6.25 -9.38 -7.95
C TYR A 194 -5.51 -10.52 -7.25
N TYR A 195 -4.20 -10.60 -7.37
CA TYR A 195 -3.42 -11.54 -6.56
C TYR A 195 -2.13 -10.90 -6.04
N LEU A 196 -1.69 -11.38 -4.88
CA LEU A 196 -0.35 -11.10 -4.34
C LEU A 196 0.26 -12.39 -3.80
N GLN A 197 1.55 -12.32 -3.50
CA GLN A 197 2.28 -13.31 -2.73
C GLN A 197 3.36 -12.59 -1.94
N ALA A 198 3.62 -13.04 -0.71
CA ALA A 198 4.77 -12.63 0.09
C ALA A 198 5.82 -13.75 0.07
N ASP A 199 7.08 -13.38 -0.16
CA ASP A 199 8.19 -14.33 -0.24
C ASP A 199 8.85 -14.60 1.14
N GLU A 200 8.52 -13.79 2.16
CA GLU A 200 9.15 -13.84 3.49
C GLU A 200 8.16 -13.51 4.62
N VAL A 201 8.48 -14.00 5.83
CA VAL A 201 7.75 -13.71 7.07
C VAL A 201 8.05 -12.27 7.50
N ASP A 202 7.05 -11.39 7.43
CA ASP A 202 7.13 -10.01 7.91
C ASP A 202 5.71 -9.40 8.05
N VAL A 203 5.64 -8.20 8.60
CA VAL A 203 4.43 -7.37 8.65
C VAL A 203 4.55 -6.23 7.65
N PHE A 204 3.82 -6.36 6.54
CA PHE A 204 3.77 -5.34 5.50
C PHE A 204 2.70 -4.29 5.82
N LYS A 205 2.96 -3.04 5.40
CA LYS A 205 1.99 -1.95 5.54
C LYS A 205 1.11 -1.85 4.31
N GLY A 206 -0.19 -1.85 4.55
CA GLY A 206 -1.23 -1.61 3.56
C GLY A 206 -1.80 -0.20 3.66
N LYS A 207 -2.17 0.38 2.52
CA LYS A 207 -2.72 1.73 2.40
C LYS A 207 -4.01 1.72 1.58
N CYS A 208 -4.92 2.63 1.91
CA CYS A 208 -5.90 3.12 0.96
C CYS A 208 -5.23 4.11 0.00
N ALA A 209 -5.29 3.84 -1.30
CA ALA A 209 -4.64 4.63 -2.35
C ALA A 209 -5.62 5.36 -3.29
N GLU A 210 -6.86 5.57 -2.84
CA GLU A 210 -7.89 6.35 -3.53
C GLU A 210 -8.62 7.24 -2.53
N LEU A 211 -8.80 8.52 -2.86
CA LEU A 211 -9.35 9.50 -1.93
C LEU A 211 -10.80 9.15 -1.57
N CYS A 212 -11.01 8.64 -0.35
CA CYS A 212 -12.31 8.12 0.08
C CYS A 212 -13.04 8.98 1.14
N GLY A 213 -12.48 10.14 1.49
CA GLY A 213 -13.10 11.11 2.40
C GLY A 213 -12.20 11.60 3.53
N ALA A 214 -12.79 12.14 4.60
CA ALA A 214 -12.10 12.91 5.63
C ALA A 214 -10.99 12.14 6.38
N SER A 215 -11.14 10.83 6.57
CA SER A 215 -10.11 9.98 7.21
C SER A 215 -9.37 9.09 6.21
N HIS A 216 -9.31 9.47 4.93
CA HIS A 216 -8.59 8.72 3.89
C HIS A 216 -7.14 8.40 4.29
N SER A 217 -6.41 9.40 4.80
CA SER A 217 -5.01 9.24 5.24
C SER A 217 -4.81 8.33 6.46
N LEU A 218 -5.90 7.97 7.14
CA LEU A 218 -5.93 7.13 8.34
C LEU A 218 -6.46 5.72 8.05
N MET A 219 -6.68 5.39 6.77
CA MET A 219 -7.24 4.12 6.31
C MET A 219 -6.14 3.11 5.95
N ASP A 220 -5.25 2.90 6.91
CA ASP A 220 -4.18 1.92 6.82
C ASP A 220 -4.66 0.52 7.23
N PHE A 221 -3.94 -0.51 6.80
CA PHE A 221 -4.09 -1.88 7.28
C PHE A 221 -2.72 -2.57 7.32
N LYS A 222 -2.67 -3.78 7.86
CA LYS A 222 -1.45 -4.60 7.92
C LYS A 222 -1.66 -5.90 7.18
N VAL A 223 -0.58 -6.42 6.61
CA VAL A 223 -0.51 -7.77 6.07
C VAL A 223 0.55 -8.53 6.86
N LYS A 224 0.12 -9.46 7.69
CA LYS A 224 1.00 -10.34 8.48
C LYS A 224 1.25 -11.59 7.66
N SER A 225 2.45 -11.71 7.08
CA SER A 225 2.87 -12.95 6.44
C SER A 225 3.60 -13.83 7.44
N MET A 226 3.24 -15.11 7.46
CA MET A 226 3.80 -16.10 8.40
C MET A 226 4.01 -17.44 7.70
N ASP A 227 4.79 -18.31 8.31
CA ASP A 227 4.96 -19.67 7.81
C ASP A 227 3.63 -20.44 7.84
N GLN A 228 3.50 -21.47 6.99
CA GLN A 228 2.25 -22.22 6.85
C GLN A 228 1.78 -22.83 8.18
N ALA A 229 2.69 -23.32 9.01
CA ALA A 229 2.36 -23.89 10.33
C ALA A 229 1.78 -22.84 11.29
N ASP A 230 2.33 -21.63 11.30
CA ASP A 230 1.84 -20.52 12.14
C ASP A 230 0.51 -19.98 11.62
N PHE A 231 0.33 -19.97 10.29
CA PHE A 231 -0.95 -19.65 9.66
C PHE A 231 -2.04 -20.63 10.09
N ASP A 232 -1.76 -21.94 10.02
CA ASP A 232 -2.71 -22.98 10.41
C ASP A 232 -3.05 -22.90 11.90
N GLN A 233 -2.07 -22.60 12.75
CA GLN A 233 -2.31 -22.31 14.17
C GLN A 233 -3.23 -21.12 14.31
N TRP A 234 -2.91 -19.98 13.69
CA TRP A 234 -3.73 -18.77 13.72
C TRP A 234 -5.18 -19.04 13.31
N VAL A 235 -5.41 -19.82 12.25
CA VAL A 235 -6.74 -20.27 11.81
C VAL A 235 -7.46 -21.02 12.93
N ALA A 236 -6.79 -21.96 13.60
CA ALA A 236 -7.37 -22.71 14.72
C ALA A 236 -7.71 -21.79 15.90
N LYS A 237 -6.84 -20.81 16.22
CA LYS A 237 -7.09 -19.84 17.30
C LYS A 237 -8.28 -18.95 16.99
N MET A 238 -8.39 -18.46 15.75
CA MET A 238 -9.52 -17.62 15.30
C MET A 238 -10.86 -18.34 15.45
N LYS A 239 -10.88 -19.66 15.20
CA LYS A 239 -12.08 -20.50 15.33
C LYS A 239 -12.44 -20.87 16.76
N THR A 240 -11.52 -20.68 17.70
CA THR A 240 -11.73 -21.00 19.11
C THR A 240 -12.31 -19.79 19.84
N PRO A 241 -13.51 -19.89 20.43
CA PRO A 241 -14.10 -18.77 21.16
C PRO A 241 -13.21 -18.30 22.32
N ALA A 242 -13.09 -16.99 22.48
CA ALA A 242 -12.41 -16.40 23.63
C ALA A 242 -13.13 -16.77 24.94
N SER A 243 -12.37 -16.95 26.01
CA SER A 243 -12.93 -17.19 27.35
C SER A 243 -13.03 -15.87 28.08
N VAL A 244 -14.24 -15.48 28.45
CA VAL A 244 -14.47 -14.24 29.21
C VAL A 244 -14.29 -14.54 30.70
N PRO A 245 -13.32 -13.91 31.40
CA PRO A 245 -13.14 -14.09 32.83
C PRO A 245 -14.30 -13.44 33.61
N ALA A 246 -14.55 -13.92 34.83
CA ALA A 246 -15.69 -13.48 35.65
C ALA A 246 -15.72 -11.95 35.86
N ASP A 247 -14.54 -11.35 35.99
CA ASP A 247 -14.35 -9.94 36.22
C ASP A 247 -14.49 -9.06 34.96
N ALA A 248 -14.73 -9.66 33.78
CA ALA A 248 -15.03 -9.01 32.51
C ALA A 248 -16.49 -9.22 32.04
N GLN A 249 -17.28 -10.06 32.73
CA GLN A 249 -18.67 -10.36 32.36
C GLN A 249 -19.59 -9.14 32.36
N LYS A 250 -19.37 -8.21 33.28
CA LYS A 250 -20.10 -6.93 33.30
C LYS A 250 -19.88 -6.14 32.01
N GLY A 251 -18.63 -6.07 31.55
CA GLY A 251 -18.26 -5.46 30.28
C GLY A 251 -18.84 -6.17 29.07
N GLU A 252 -18.88 -7.50 29.10
CA GLU A 252 -19.52 -8.31 28.05
C GLU A 252 -21.01 -7.98 27.91
N GLN A 253 -21.73 -7.82 29.03
CA GLN A 253 -23.14 -7.45 28.97
C GLN A 253 -23.34 -6.05 28.37
N ILE A 254 -22.55 -5.06 28.80
CA ILE A 254 -22.61 -3.70 28.24
C ILE A 254 -22.27 -3.73 26.74
N PHE A 255 -21.30 -4.53 26.32
CA PHE A 255 -20.94 -4.71 24.92
C PHE A 255 -22.10 -5.34 24.12
N LYS A 256 -22.78 -6.35 24.65
CA LYS A 256 -23.96 -6.96 24.01
C LYS A 256 -25.06 -5.94 23.77
N ASP A 257 -25.30 -5.07 24.75
CA ASP A 257 -26.39 -4.09 24.70
C ASP A 257 -26.08 -2.91 23.77
N ASN A 258 -24.80 -2.55 23.57
CA ASN A 258 -24.42 -1.30 22.89
C ASN A 258 -23.57 -1.48 21.62
N CYS A 259 -22.89 -2.61 21.45
CA CYS A 259 -21.86 -2.79 20.42
C CYS A 259 -22.14 -3.96 19.47
N LEU A 260 -22.81 -5.01 19.95
CA LEU A 260 -22.98 -6.27 19.20
C LEU A 260 -23.81 -6.12 17.91
N SER A 261 -24.65 -5.08 17.81
CA SER A 261 -25.40 -4.78 16.59
C SER A 261 -24.49 -4.39 15.40
N CYS A 262 -23.28 -3.89 15.68
CA CYS A 262 -22.31 -3.50 14.66
C CYS A 262 -21.07 -4.40 14.65
N HIS A 263 -20.64 -4.89 15.81
CA HIS A 263 -19.38 -5.61 15.98
C HIS A 263 -19.61 -7.07 16.35
N ALA A 264 -19.24 -7.97 15.44
CA ALA A 264 -19.13 -9.39 15.77
C ALA A 264 -17.89 -9.68 16.63
N VAL A 265 -17.94 -10.76 17.42
CA VAL A 265 -16.83 -11.25 18.25
C VAL A 265 -16.56 -12.75 18.04
N ASN A 266 -17.06 -13.31 16.93
CA ASN A 266 -16.87 -14.70 16.54
C ASN A 266 -16.07 -14.78 15.23
N ALA A 267 -15.65 -15.99 14.85
CA ALA A 267 -14.78 -16.20 13.71
C ALA A 267 -15.37 -15.72 12.38
N GLN A 268 -16.66 -15.96 12.10
CA GLN A 268 -17.27 -15.69 10.80
C GLN A 268 -17.98 -14.34 10.71
N GLY A 269 -18.17 -13.66 11.85
CA GLY A 269 -19.16 -12.61 11.95
C GLY A 269 -18.79 -11.37 11.13
N LEU A 270 -19.78 -10.89 10.39
CA LEU A 270 -19.74 -9.64 9.64
C LEU A 270 -20.70 -8.64 10.30
N GLY A 271 -20.48 -7.36 10.06
CA GLY A 271 -21.33 -6.32 10.62
C GLY A 271 -21.06 -4.95 10.02
N ALA A 272 -21.81 -3.94 10.48
CA ALA A 272 -21.58 -2.56 10.09
C ALA A 272 -20.24 -1.99 10.61
N GLY A 273 -19.67 -2.62 11.64
CA GLY A 273 -18.36 -2.32 12.19
C GLY A 273 -17.38 -3.48 12.03
N PRO A 274 -16.08 -3.23 12.25
CA PRO A 274 -15.05 -4.26 12.20
C PRO A 274 -15.33 -5.39 13.18
N ASN A 275 -15.16 -6.65 12.74
CA ASN A 275 -15.15 -7.81 13.63
C ASN A 275 -14.08 -7.60 14.72
N LEU A 276 -14.39 -7.90 15.98
CA LEU A 276 -13.54 -7.72 17.15
C LEU A 276 -13.11 -9.06 17.79
N ASN A 277 -13.30 -10.18 17.09
CA ASN A 277 -12.73 -11.45 17.50
C ASN A 277 -11.19 -11.33 17.59
N GLY A 278 -10.61 -11.83 18.67
CA GLY A 278 -9.17 -11.72 18.90
C GLY A 278 -8.67 -10.27 19.09
N PHE A 279 -9.54 -9.32 19.44
CA PHE A 279 -9.18 -7.89 19.52
C PHE A 279 -7.93 -7.64 20.35
N ALA A 280 -7.77 -8.32 21.49
CA ALA A 280 -6.63 -8.16 22.40
C ALA A 280 -5.27 -8.55 21.77
N SER A 281 -5.27 -9.26 20.63
CA SER A 281 -4.07 -9.61 19.86
C SER A 281 -3.70 -8.54 18.81
N ARG A 282 -4.47 -7.46 18.68
CA ARG A 282 -4.18 -6.37 17.73
C ARG A 282 -3.10 -5.46 18.25
N GLU A 283 -2.38 -4.83 17.33
CA GLU A 283 -1.35 -3.84 17.69
C GLU A 283 -1.90 -2.41 17.79
N LEU A 284 -3.06 -2.14 17.17
CA LEU A 284 -3.62 -0.79 17.06
C LEU A 284 -5.12 -0.78 17.35
N VAL A 285 -5.56 0.31 17.98
CA VAL A 285 -6.98 0.68 18.13
C VAL A 285 -7.38 1.56 16.96
N ALA A 286 -8.53 1.25 16.35
CA ALA A 286 -9.02 1.93 15.15
C ALA A 286 -8.00 1.99 13.99
N GLY A 287 -6.98 1.13 14.00
CA GLY A 287 -5.92 1.10 12.99
C GLY A 287 -4.90 2.24 13.05
N ILE A 288 -4.97 3.16 14.03
CA ILE A 288 -4.05 4.32 14.11
C ILE A 288 -3.53 4.63 15.52
N LEU A 289 -4.27 4.28 16.56
CA LEU A 289 -3.86 4.53 17.95
C LEU A 289 -3.12 3.32 18.52
N PRO A 290 -2.17 3.50 19.44
CA PRO A 290 -1.52 2.39 20.13
C PRO A 290 -2.54 1.52 20.88
N HIS A 291 -2.26 0.22 21.02
CA HIS A 291 -3.12 -0.66 21.80
C HIS A 291 -2.91 -0.46 23.31
N ASN A 292 -3.71 0.42 23.90
CA ASN A 292 -3.81 0.63 25.34
C ASN A 292 -5.20 1.14 25.75
N ASP A 293 -5.47 1.08 27.05
CA ASP A 293 -6.77 1.41 27.64
C ASP A 293 -7.14 2.89 27.41
N GLU A 294 -6.15 3.80 27.44
CA GLU A 294 -6.37 5.22 27.16
C GLU A 294 -6.87 5.46 25.73
N SER A 295 -6.25 4.80 24.75
CA SER A 295 -6.64 4.90 23.34
C SER A 295 -8.00 4.27 23.07
N LEU A 296 -8.29 3.14 23.72
CA LEU A 296 -9.61 2.51 23.69
C LEU A 296 -10.69 3.42 24.27
N LYS A 297 -10.42 4.03 25.43
CA LYS A 297 -11.34 4.98 26.07
C LYS A 297 -11.56 6.19 25.17
N GLN A 298 -10.51 6.77 24.61
CA GLN A 298 -10.61 7.88 23.65
C GLN A 298 -11.48 7.50 22.44
N TRP A 299 -11.22 6.34 21.84
CA TRP A 299 -11.95 5.85 20.69
C TRP A 299 -13.44 5.62 20.99
N ILE A 300 -13.76 4.95 22.10
CA ILE A 300 -15.15 4.64 22.47
C ILE A 300 -15.92 5.91 22.85
N SER A 301 -15.28 6.84 23.57
CA SER A 301 -15.91 8.08 24.03
C SER A 301 -16.18 9.08 22.90
N ASP A 302 -15.27 9.22 21.93
CA ASP A 302 -15.43 10.14 20.81
C ASP A 302 -14.68 9.66 19.55
N PRO A 303 -15.29 8.73 18.78
CA PRO A 303 -14.69 8.23 17.54
C PRO A 303 -14.37 9.33 16.53
N GLN A 304 -15.19 10.40 16.47
CA GLN A 304 -15.03 11.48 15.48
C GLN A 304 -13.77 12.31 15.73
N SER A 305 -13.38 12.49 16.99
CA SER A 305 -12.12 13.16 17.35
C SER A 305 -10.88 12.41 16.86
N VAL A 306 -10.98 11.08 16.72
CA VAL A 306 -9.88 10.19 16.32
C VAL A 306 -9.84 9.99 14.81
N LYS A 307 -10.99 9.69 14.20
CA LYS A 307 -11.15 9.51 12.75
C LYS A 307 -12.34 10.32 12.24
N PRO A 308 -12.16 11.58 11.82
CA PRO A 308 -13.25 12.39 11.30
C PRO A 308 -14.01 11.72 10.14
N GLY A 309 -15.33 11.71 10.21
CA GLY A 309 -16.21 11.14 9.19
C GLY A 309 -16.40 9.62 9.27
N ASN A 310 -15.81 8.94 10.27
CA ASN A 310 -16.07 7.52 10.51
C ASN A 310 -17.56 7.27 10.84
N LYS A 311 -18.01 6.02 10.69
CA LYS A 311 -19.43 5.64 10.88
C LYS A 311 -19.76 5.05 12.25
N MET A 312 -18.79 4.94 13.17
CA MET A 312 -19.06 4.50 14.53
C MET A 312 -19.77 5.63 15.29
N PRO A 313 -20.99 5.40 15.82
CA PRO A 313 -21.69 6.41 16.58
C PRO A 313 -21.02 6.63 17.93
N LYS A 314 -21.23 7.82 18.51
CA LYS A 314 -20.88 8.05 19.91
C LYS A 314 -21.81 7.21 20.79
N VAL A 315 -21.25 6.28 21.53
CA VAL A 315 -22.00 5.48 22.51
C VAL A 315 -22.12 6.28 23.81
N GLY A 316 -23.35 6.47 24.30
CA GLY A 316 -23.65 7.31 25.48
C GLY A 316 -23.26 6.67 26.82
N LEU A 317 -22.13 5.96 26.87
CA LEU A 317 -21.64 5.24 28.04
C LEU A 317 -20.92 6.18 29.01
N LYS A 318 -21.05 5.90 30.31
CA LYS A 318 -20.26 6.55 31.36
C LYS A 318 -18.86 5.95 31.44
N ASP A 319 -17.93 6.69 32.05
CA ASP A 319 -16.52 6.29 32.17
C ASP A 319 -16.31 4.91 32.82
N ASP A 320 -17.09 4.57 33.84
CA ASP A 320 -17.04 3.26 34.50
C ASP A 320 -17.51 2.14 33.56
N GLN A 321 -18.58 2.38 32.80
CA GLN A 321 -19.09 1.44 31.79
C GLN A 321 -18.09 1.25 30.64
N ILE A 322 -17.40 2.32 30.21
CA ILE A 322 -16.36 2.23 29.19
C ILE A 322 -15.21 1.37 29.69
N ASN A 323 -14.75 1.58 30.93
CA ASN A 323 -13.68 0.76 31.52
C ASN A 323 -14.08 -0.72 31.60
N ASP A 324 -15.33 -1.03 31.94
CA ASP A 324 -15.85 -2.40 31.93
C ASP A 324 -15.79 -3.01 30.51
N VAL A 325 -16.22 -2.27 29.48
CA VAL A 325 -16.14 -2.72 28.07
C VAL A 325 -14.70 -2.92 27.62
N ILE A 326 -13.79 -2.02 27.99
CA ILE A 326 -12.35 -2.15 27.67
C ILE A 326 -11.80 -3.44 28.25
N LYS A 327 -12.12 -3.74 29.51
CA LYS A 327 -11.71 -4.97 30.17
C LYS A 327 -12.23 -6.22 29.44
N TYR A 328 -13.47 -6.18 28.95
CA TYR A 328 -14.02 -7.23 28.09
C TYR A 328 -13.27 -7.36 26.76
N LEU A 329 -13.03 -6.26 26.04
CA LEU A 329 -12.30 -6.27 24.77
C LEU A 329 -10.86 -6.82 24.94
N ASN A 330 -10.19 -6.47 26.03
CA ASN A 330 -8.86 -6.96 26.38
C ASN A 330 -8.85 -8.46 26.79
N SER A 331 -10.02 -9.04 27.09
CA SER A 331 -10.17 -10.47 27.34
C SER A 331 -10.30 -11.30 26.06
N LEU A 332 -10.64 -10.67 24.92
CA LEU A 332 -10.82 -11.33 23.62
C LEU A 332 -9.47 -11.67 22.97
N LYS A 333 -8.71 -12.60 23.58
CA LYS A 333 -7.43 -13.09 23.07
C LYS A 333 -7.61 -14.33 22.21
N LEU A 334 -6.84 -14.41 21.13
CA LEU A 334 -6.67 -15.66 20.37
C LEU A 334 -5.89 -16.67 21.23
N LYS A 335 -6.42 -17.87 21.41
CA LYS A 335 -5.81 -18.92 22.24
C LYS A 335 -4.82 -19.77 21.48
#